data_AF-A0A1V1W093-F1
#
_entry.id   AF-A0A1V1W093-F1
#
_cell.length_a   1.000
_cell.length_b   1.000
_cell.length_c   1.000
_cell.angle_alpha   90.00
_cell.angle_beta   90.00
_cell.angle_gamma   90.00
#
_symmetry.space_group_name_H-M   'P 1'
#
loop_
_entity.id
_entity.type
_entity.pdbx_description
1 polymer ?
#
loop_
_entity_poly.entity_id
_entity_poly.type
_entity_poly.pdbx_seq_one_letter_code
_entity_poly.pdbx_strand_id
1 'polypeptide(L)'
;MSQSMQGMDTEHGREVGQNMGQQAGQVAGMVANISAMIQGLTWQGSDRQNFESDWHGSFAPQANNAAQTLDEQGRVLIVHADRQDAASS
;
A
#
# COMPACT_ATOMS: atom_id res chain seq x y z
N MET A 1 11.49 -21.24 35.21
CA MET A 1 12.27 -20.10 34.67
C MET A 1 11.37 -19.41 33.67
N SER A 2 11.12 -18.11 33.85
CA SER A 2 10.09 -17.35 33.15
C SER A 2 10.26 -17.43 31.64
N GLN A 3 9.15 -17.62 30.92
CA GLN A 3 9.06 -17.37 29.48
C GLN A 3 9.64 -15.98 29.22
N SER A 4 10.80 -15.92 28.57
CA SER A 4 11.32 -14.67 28.01
C SER A 4 10.25 -14.16 27.06
N MET A 5 9.55 -13.10 27.44
CA MET A 5 8.64 -12.36 26.56
C MET A 5 9.42 -12.04 25.28
N GLN A 6 9.13 -12.76 24.20
CA GLN A 6 9.75 -12.55 22.90
C GLN A 6 9.03 -11.34 22.29
N GLY A 7 9.43 -10.14 22.72
CA GLY A 7 8.91 -8.87 22.21
C GLY A 7 9.27 -8.69 20.73
N MET A 8 8.61 -7.72 20.09
CA MET A 8 8.95 -7.33 18.72
C MET A 8 10.32 -6.64 18.69
N ASP A 9 11.11 -6.92 17.65
CA ASP A 9 12.24 -6.07 17.27
C ASP A 9 11.68 -4.72 16.78
N THR A 10 11.76 -3.69 17.62
CA THR A 10 11.12 -2.39 17.38
C THR A 10 11.79 -1.64 16.23
N GLU A 11 13.10 -1.80 16.04
CA GLU A 11 13.84 -1.21 14.92
C GLU A 11 13.42 -1.86 13.61
N HIS A 12 13.45 -3.20 13.54
CA HIS A 12 13.02 -3.91 12.34
C HIS A 12 11.54 -3.67 12.01
N GLY A 13 10.67 -3.60 13.02
CA GLY A 13 9.25 -3.27 12.85
C GLY A 13 9.03 -1.90 12.21
N ARG A 14 9.80 -0.88 12.64
CA ARG A 14 9.77 0.46 12.03
C ARG A 14 10.25 0.43 10.58
N GLU A 15 11.34 -0.27 10.29
CA GLU A 15 11.84 -0.42 8.91
C GLU A 15 10.80 -1.06 7.98
N VAL A 16 10.18 -2.16 8.43
CA VAL A 16 9.14 -2.85 7.65
C VAL A 16 7.94 -1.91 7.42
N GLY A 17 7.47 -1.21 8.45
CA GLY A 17 6.35 -0.29 8.32
C GLY A 17 6.63 0.87 7.35
N GLN A 18 7.84 1.42 7.37
CA GLN A 18 8.27 2.43 6.41
C GLN A 18 8.32 1.89 4.98
N ASN A 19 8.86 0.68 4.79
CA ASN A 19 8.91 0.02 3.50
C ASN A 19 7.51 -0.27 2.93
N MET A 20 6.54 -0.63 3.78
CA MET A 20 5.14 -0.80 3.38
C MET A 20 4.56 0.50 2.82
N GLY A 21 4.75 1.63 3.51
CA GLY A 21 4.31 2.95 3.03
C GLY A 21 4.96 3.36 1.70
N GLN A 22 6.26 3.09 1.54
CA GLN A 22 6.96 3.34 0.27
C GLN A 22 6.38 2.51 -0.89
N GLN A 23 6.15 1.21 -0.69
CA GLN A 23 5.58 0.35 -1.72
C GLN A 23 4.12 0.70 -2.04
N ALA A 24 3.33 1.09 -1.03
CA ALA A 24 2.00 1.62 -1.24
C ALA A 24 2.02 2.85 -2.17
N GLY A 25 2.93 3.79 -1.92
CA GLY A 25 3.12 4.97 -2.78
C GLY A 25 3.52 4.59 -4.21
N GLN A 26 4.40 3.60 -4.39
CA GLN A 26 4.77 3.10 -5.73
C GLN A 26 3.58 2.50 -6.48
N VAL A 27 2.74 1.70 -5.81
CA VAL A 27 1.53 1.13 -6.40
C VAL A 27 0.58 2.23 -6.86
N ALA A 28 0.29 3.20 -5.98
CA ALA A 28 -0.58 4.33 -6.34
C ALA A 28 -0.02 5.14 -7.53
N GLY A 29 1.29 5.37 -7.55
CA GLY A 29 1.98 6.03 -8.67
C GLY A 29 1.87 5.27 -9.98
N MET A 30 2.05 3.94 -9.96
CA MET A 30 1.88 3.09 -11.15
C MET A 30 0.45 3.15 -11.69
N VAL A 31 -0.56 3.08 -10.81
CA VAL A 31 -1.98 3.19 -11.21
C VAL A 31 -2.27 4.53 -11.87
N ALA A 32 -1.74 5.62 -11.31
CA ALA A 32 -1.89 6.95 -11.90
C ALA A 32 -1.23 7.05 -13.28
N ASN A 33 0.00 6.54 -13.42
CA ASN A 33 0.73 6.54 -14.69
C ASN A 33 0.00 5.73 -15.77
N ILE A 34 -0.46 4.52 -15.44
CA ILE A 34 -1.21 3.67 -16.37
C ILE A 34 -2.52 4.36 -16.77
N SER A 35 -3.24 4.97 -15.82
CA SER A 35 -4.47 5.71 -16.13
C SER A 35 -4.22 6.85 -17.12
N ALA A 36 -3.13 7.60 -16.98
CA ALA A 36 -2.76 8.66 -17.92
C ALA A 36 -2.40 8.10 -19.31
N MET A 37 -1.70 6.96 -19.37
CA MET A 37 -1.41 6.28 -20.64
C MET A 37 -2.68 5.81 -21.35
N ILE A 38 -3.66 5.27 -20.61
CA ILE A 38 -4.95 4.81 -21.14
C ILE A 38 -5.73 5.99 -21.75
N GLN A 39 -5.77 7.13 -21.05
CA GLN A 39 -6.41 8.35 -21.56
C GLN A 39 -5.77 8.84 -22.86
N GLY A 40 -4.44 8.69 -23.00
CA GLY A 40 -3.69 9.09 -24.18
C GLY A 40 -3.82 8.16 -25.40
N LEU A 41 -4.50 7.01 -25.28
CA LEU A 41 -4.72 6.12 -26.41
C LEU A 41 -5.53 6.84 -27.50
N THR A 42 -5.21 6.59 -28.78
CA THR A 42 -5.96 7.13 -29.94
C THR A 42 -7.01 6.14 -30.48
N TRP A 43 -7.08 4.96 -29.88
CA TRP A 43 -8.03 3.89 -30.20
C TRP A 43 -9.49 4.36 -30.03
N GLN A 44 -10.40 3.89 -30.89
CA GLN A 44 -11.84 4.18 -30.81
C GLN A 44 -12.64 2.89 -31.02
N GLY A 45 -13.82 2.80 -30.41
CA GLY A 45 -14.73 1.66 -30.52
C GLY A 45 -15.28 1.18 -29.18
N SER A 46 -16.19 0.21 -29.24
CA SER A 46 -16.82 -0.41 -28.06
C SER A 46 -15.80 -1.06 -27.12
N ASP A 47 -14.77 -1.70 -27.68
CA ASP A 47 -13.76 -2.43 -26.92
C ASP A 47 -12.92 -1.49 -26.06
N ARG A 48 -12.63 -0.27 -26.56
CA ARG A 48 -12.01 0.78 -25.76
C ARG A 48 -12.89 1.17 -24.58
N GLN A 49 -14.18 1.42 -24.85
CA GLN A 49 -15.11 1.88 -23.83
C GLN A 49 -15.26 0.83 -22.72
N ASN A 50 -15.33 -0.45 -23.10
CA ASN A 50 -15.34 -1.57 -22.16
C ASN A 50 -14.06 -1.61 -21.33
N PHE A 51 -12.89 -1.51 -21.98
CA PHE A 51 -11.61 -1.52 -21.28
C PHE A 51 -11.44 -0.33 -20.32
N GLU A 52 -11.81 0.88 -20.72
CA GLU A 52 -11.79 2.06 -19.86
C GLU A 52 -12.76 1.92 -18.68
N SER A 53 -13.95 1.35 -18.92
CA SER A 53 -14.92 1.04 -17.88
C SER A 53 -14.37 0.04 -16.88
N ASP A 54 -13.74 -1.04 -17.33
CA ASP A 54 -13.14 -2.05 -16.45
C ASP A 54 -11.97 -1.47 -15.64
N TRP A 55 -11.13 -0.67 -16.30
CA TRP A 55 -10.00 0.00 -15.66
C TRP A 55 -10.46 0.97 -14.56
N HIS A 56 -11.33 1.91 -14.90
CA HIS A 56 -11.76 2.97 -13.98
C HIS A 56 -12.81 2.50 -12.98
N GLY A 57 -13.63 1.50 -13.32
CA GLY A 57 -14.69 0.97 -12.47
C GLY A 57 -14.24 -0.14 -11.52
N SER A 58 -13.14 -0.84 -11.84
CA SER A 58 -12.71 -2.02 -11.08
C SER A 58 -11.23 -1.99 -10.71
N PHE A 59 -10.33 -2.06 -11.70
CA PHE A 59 -8.90 -2.30 -11.43
C PHE A 59 -8.22 -1.15 -10.68
N ALA A 60 -8.33 0.08 -11.19
CA ALA A 60 -7.68 1.23 -10.57
C ALA A 60 -8.21 1.51 -9.14
N PRO A 61 -9.53 1.47 -8.88
CA PRO A 61 -10.05 1.57 -7.52
C PRO A 61 -9.51 0.48 -6.58
N GLN A 62 -9.52 -0.79 -7.00
CA GLN A 62 -9.04 -1.90 -6.16
C GLN A 62 -7.55 -1.78 -5.82
N ALA A 63 -6.72 -1.42 -6.80
CA ALA A 63 -5.29 -1.22 -6.58
C ALA A 63 -5.01 -0.04 -5.64
N ASN A 64 -5.75 1.07 -5.78
CA ASN A 64 -5.64 2.20 -4.85
C ASN A 64 -6.09 1.83 -3.43
N ASN A 65 -7.17 1.08 -3.28
CA ASN A 65 -7.62 0.59 -1.97
C ASN A 65 -6.58 -0.33 -1.32
N ALA A 66 -5.94 -1.21 -2.11
CA ALA A 66 -4.86 -2.07 -1.63
C ALA A 66 -3.64 -1.25 -1.18
N ALA A 67 -3.24 -0.23 -1.96
CA ALA A 67 -2.17 0.69 -1.58
C ALA A 67 -2.48 1.44 -0.28
N GLN A 68 -3.70 1.99 -0.14
CA GLN A 68 -4.14 2.66 1.09
C GLN A 68 -4.12 1.71 2.30
N THR A 69 -4.56 0.46 2.11
CA THR A 69 -4.54 -0.55 3.17
C THR A 69 -3.12 -0.87 3.59
N LEU A 70 -2.19 -1.03 2.63
CA LEU A 70 -0.78 -1.28 2.93
C LEU A 70 -0.13 -0.12 3.69
N ASP A 71 -0.40 1.13 3.30
CA ASP A 71 0.10 2.31 4.00
C ASP A 71 -0.43 2.37 5.44
N GLU A 72 -1.72 2.14 5.64
CA GLU A 72 -2.33 2.12 6.97
C GLU A 72 -1.74 1.02 7.86
N GLN A 73 -1.59 -0.20 7.34
CA GLN A 73 -0.97 -1.28 8.11
C GLN A 73 0.50 -1.00 8.43
N GLY A 74 1.23 -0.33 7.53
CA GLY A 74 2.59 0.13 7.79
C GLY A 74 2.66 1.11 8.97
N ARG A 75 1.74 2.07 9.04
CA ARG A 75 1.62 3.02 10.15
C ARG A 75 1.25 2.32 11.46
N VAL A 76 0.31 1.38 11.42
CA VAL A 76 -0.09 0.58 12.59
C VAL A 76 1.11 -0.19 13.15
N LEU A 77 1.92 -0.81 12.29
CA LEU A 77 3.14 -1.52 12.71
C LEU A 77 4.15 -0.59 13.40
N ILE A 78 4.38 0.60 12.86
CA ILE A 78 5.26 1.62 13.48
C ILE A 78 4.74 2.00 14.87
N VAL A 79 3.42 2.25 15.00
CA VAL A 79 2.80 2.56 16.30
C VAL A 79 2.98 1.42 17.30
N HIS A 80 2.87 0.16 16.87
CA HIS A 80 3.14 -0.98 17.73
C HIS A 80 4.61 -1.04 18.17
N ALA A 81 5.55 -0.70 17.29
CA ALA A 81 6.98 -0.65 17.61
C ALA A 81 7.28 0.41 18.66
N ASP A 82 6.75 1.62 18.49
CA ASP A 82 6.97 2.72 19.42
C ASP A 82 6.39 2.43 20.81
N ARG A 83 5.21 1.78 20.86
CA ARG A 83 4.60 1.36 22.14
C ARG A 83 5.41 0.27 22.84
N GLN A 84 5.96 -0.69 22.09
CA GLN A 84 6.78 -1.76 22.64
C GLN A 84 8.10 -1.21 23.20
N ASP A 85 8.73 -0.26 22.50
CA ASP A 85 9.94 0.44 22.95
C ASP A 85 9.68 1.17 24.28
N ALA A 86 8.60 1.96 24.33
CA ALA A 86 8.23 2.74 25.51
C ALA A 86 7.84 1.87 26.72
N ALA A 87 7.27 0.70 26.51
CA ALA A 87 6.91 -0.23 27.58
C ALA A 87 8.09 -1.05 28.10
N SER A 88 9.16 -1.18 27.30
CA SER A 88 10.36 -1.96 27.65
C SER A 88 11.50 -1.08 28.20
N SER A 89 11.32 0.24 28.23
CA SER A 89 12.21 1.24 28.84
C SER A 89 11.79 1.59 30.26
#